data_AF-A0A087V6R3-F1
#
_entry.id   AF-A0A087V6R3-F1
#
_cell.length_a   1.000
_cell.length_b   1.000
_cell.length_c   1.000
_cell.angle_alpha   90.00
_cell.angle_beta   90.00
_cell.angle_gamma   90.00
#
_symmetry.space_group_name_H-M   'P 1'
#
loop_
_entity.id
_entity.type
_entity.pdbx_description
1 polymer ?
#
loop_
_entity_poly.entity_id
_entity_poly.type
_entity_poly.pdbx_seq_one_letter_code
_entity_poly.pdbx_strand_id
1 'polypeptide(L)' 'GVHCGNHITSHGLALNCCTDLTWFDHIVPCGLEGKGVTSLSRELGRHVTVDHVLEPFLDSFQEVFDCTLVCSEDPG' A
#
# COMPACT_ATOMS: atom_id res chain seq x y z
N GLY A 1 6.42 6.27 -1.25
CA GLY A 1 7.52 7.08 -0.72
C GLY A 1 6.94 8.02 0.31
N VAL A 2 7.69 8.31 1.38
CA VAL A 2 7.22 9.13 2.49
C VAL A 2 8.01 10.43 2.52
N HIS A 3 7.32 11.55 2.74
CA HIS A 3 7.92 12.84 3.01
C HIS A 3 7.71 13.19 4.49
N CYS A 4 8.69 13.83 5.12
CA CYS A 4 8.60 14.32 6.50
C CYS A 4 8.98 15.80 6.55
N GLY A 5 8.09 16.62 7.09
CA GLY A 5 8.32 18.05 7.32
C GLY A 5 7.64 18.49 8.61
N ASN A 6 8.30 19.33 9.40
CA ASN A 6 7.82 19.78 10.72
C ASN A 6 7.35 18.62 11.63
N HIS A 7 8.05 17.49 11.58
CA HIS A 7 7.71 16.25 12.33
C HIS A 7 6.39 15.58 11.93
N ILE A 8 5.83 15.95 10.77
CA ILE A 8 4.63 15.34 10.20
C ILE A 8 5.00 14.59 8.92
N THR A 9 4.58 13.33 8.84
CA THR A 9 4.75 12.50 7.65
C THR A 9 3.59 12.70 6.66
N SER A 10 3.89 12.62 5.37
CA SER A 10 2.94 12.79 4.25
C SER A 10 3.32 11.86 3.09
N HIS A 11 2.39 11.70 2.12
CA HIS A 11 2.38 10.59 1.15
C HIS A 11 2.16 9.25 1.84
N GLY A 12 3.02 8.25 1.62
CA GLY A 12 2.86 6.93 2.24
C GLY A 12 3.39 5.80 1.38
N LEU A 13 2.60 4.74 1.33
CA LEU A 13 2.88 3.50 0.62
C LEU A 13 1.77 3.20 -0.39
N ALA A 14 2.12 2.41 -1.41
CA ALA A 14 1.18 1.88 -2.38
C ALA A 14 1.41 0.37 -2.46
N LEU A 15 0.39 -0.41 -2.10
CA LEU A 15 0.43 -1.87 -2.12
C LEU A 15 -0.38 -2.38 -3.31
N ASN A 16 0.28 -3.05 -4.25
CA ASN A 16 -0.38 -3.61 -5.43
C ASN A 16 -1.26 -4.82 -5.04
N CYS A 17 -2.58 -4.64 -4.97
CA CYS A 17 -3.51 -5.72 -4.62
C CYS A 17 -3.95 -6.48 -5.87
N CYS A 18 -4.80 -5.86 -6.69
CA CYS A 18 -5.26 -6.33 -7.99
C CYS A 18 -4.85 -5.38 -9.13
N THR A 19 -3.79 -4.60 -8.93
CA THR A 19 -3.29 -3.61 -9.88
C THR A 19 -2.97 -4.25 -11.22
N ASP A 20 -3.40 -3.60 -12.31
CA ASP A 20 -2.93 -3.92 -13.66
C ASP A 20 -1.45 -3.52 -13.77
N LEU A 21 -0.58 -4.53 -13.84
CA LEU A 21 0.87 -4.31 -13.84
C LEU A 21 1.41 -3.86 -15.20
N THR A 22 0.62 -3.94 -16.28
CA THR A 22 1.07 -3.53 -17.63
C THR A 22 1.41 -2.04 -17.69
N TRP A 23 0.82 -1.22 -16.83
CA TRP A 23 1.15 0.20 -16.71
C TRP A 23 2.60 0.45 -16.27
N PHE A 24 3.22 -0.49 -15.56
CA PHE A 24 4.62 -0.36 -15.16
C PHE A 24 5.60 -0.56 -16.33
N ASP A 25 5.16 -1.16 -17.44
CA ASP A 25 5.99 -1.31 -18.65
C ASP A 25 6.21 0.03 -19.37
N HIS A 26 5.46 1.07 -19.00
CA HIS A 26 5.53 2.41 -19.58
C HIS A 26 6.38 3.39 -18.78
N ILE A 27 6.94 2.98 -17.64
CA ILE A 27 7.75 3.83 -16.76
C ILE A 27 9.01 3.09 -16.28
N VAL A 28 9.99 3.82 -15.73
CA VAL A 28 11.09 3.22 -14.96
C VAL A 28 10.74 3.33 -13.47
N PRO A 29 10.16 2.28 -12.85
CA PRO A 29 9.69 2.36 -11.47
C PRO A 29 10.86 2.47 -10.49
N CYS A 30 10.72 3.35 -9.51
CA CYS A 30 11.67 3.53 -8.40
C CYS A 30 13.13 3.81 -8.82
N GLY A 31 13.40 4.15 -10.09
CA GLY A 31 14.75 4.30 -10.64
C GLY A 31 15.59 3.02 -10.62
N LEU A 32 14.97 1.85 -10.42
CA LEU A 32 15.66 0.56 -10.31
C LEU A 32 15.53 -0.21 -11.62
N GLU A 33 16.55 -0.08 -12.48
CA GLU A 33 16.62 -0.84 -13.72
C GLU A 33 16.73 -2.35 -13.44
N GLY A 34 15.94 -3.16 -14.16
CA GLY A 34 16.01 -4.62 -14.10
C GLY A 34 15.26 -5.30 -12.95
N LYS A 35 14.51 -4.57 -12.11
CA LYS A 35 13.62 -5.16 -11.11
C LYS A 35 12.16 -5.05 -11.52
N GLY A 36 11.49 -6.19 -11.68
CA GLY A 36 10.07 -6.24 -12.00
C GLY A 36 9.18 -5.87 -10.81
N VAL A 37 7.92 -5.55 -11.10
CA VAL A 37 6.87 -5.32 -10.10
C VAL A 37 5.93 -6.53 -10.01
N THR A 38 5.24 -6.66 -8.88
CA THR A 38 4.21 -7.68 -8.68
C THR A 38 2.99 -7.13 -7.95
N SER A 39 1.97 -7.96 -7.78
CA SER A 39 0.75 -7.70 -7.02
C SER A 39 0.35 -8.92 -6.19
N LEU A 40 -0.41 -8.72 -5.11
CA LEU A 40 -0.94 -9.82 -4.29
C LEU A 40 -1.75 -10.81 -5.12
N SER A 41 -2.53 -10.32 -6.09
CA SER A 41 -3.30 -11.19 -6.96
C SER A 41 -2.43 -12.09 -7.82
N ARG A 42 -1.28 -11.59 -8.29
CA ARG A 42 -0.31 -12.36 -9.07
C ARG A 42 0.37 -13.42 -8.21
N GLU A 43 0.87 -13.03 -7.04
CA GLU A 43 1.63 -13.92 -6.15
C GLU A 43 0.75 -15.02 -5.53
N LEU A 44 -0.51 -14.71 -5.22
CA LEU A 44 -1.44 -15.67 -4.61
C LEU A 44 -2.28 -16.46 -5.62
N GLY A 45 -2.16 -16.15 -6.92
CA GLY A 45 -2.91 -16.84 -7.99
C GLY A 45 -4.43 -16.68 -7.91
N ARG A 46 -4.94 -15.66 -7.22
CA ARG A 46 -6.38 -15.37 -7.07
C ARG A 46 -6.63 -13.87 -7.08
N HIS A 47 -7.86 -13.43 -7.38
CA HIS A 47 -8.19 -12.01 -7.34
C HIS A 47 -8.22 -11.48 -5.90
N VAL A 48 -7.37 -10.49 -5.59
CA VAL A 48 -7.25 -9.85 -4.27
C VAL A 48 -7.43 -8.34 -4.43
N THR A 49 -8.63 -7.85 -4.13
CA THR A 49 -8.93 -6.40 -4.08
C THR A 49 -8.36 -5.74 -2.83
N VAL A 50 -8.38 -4.41 -2.80
CA VAL A 50 -7.99 -3.61 -1.62
C VAL A 50 -8.82 -3.97 -0.39
N ASP A 51 -10.12 -4.21 -0.55
CA ASP A 51 -11.02 -4.56 0.57
C ASP A 51 -10.60 -5.85 1.29
N HIS A 52 -10.04 -6.83 0.56
CA HIS A 52 -9.53 -8.06 1.17
C HIS A 52 -8.28 -7.84 2.04
N VAL A 53 -7.59 -6.71 1.86
CA VAL A 53 -6.28 -6.41 2.46
C VAL A 53 -6.41 -5.34 3.54
N LEU A 54 -7.53 -4.63 3.61
CA LEU A 54 -7.74 -3.52 4.53
C LEU A 54 -7.54 -3.98 5.99
N GLU A 55 -8.27 -5.00 6.45
CA GLU A 55 -8.16 -5.50 7.83
C GLU A 55 -6.74 -5.99 8.17
N PRO A 56 -6.09 -6.91 7.40
CA PRO A 56 -4.71 -7.31 7.68
C PRO A 56 -3.71 -6.16 7.70
N PHE A 57 -3.93 -5.14 6.87
CA PHE A 57 -3.08 -3.96 6.84
C PHE A 57 -3.24 -3.12 8.10
N LEU A 58 -4.48 -2.91 8.57
CA LEU A 58 -4.77 -2.18 9.80
C LEU A 58 -4.18 -2.90 11.02
N ASP A 59 -4.35 -4.22 11.11
CA ASP A 59 -3.74 -5.05 12.16
C ASP A 59 -2.22 -4.89 12.18
N SER A 60 -1.59 -5.01 11.00
CA SER A 60 -0.13 -4.86 10.86
C SER A 60 0.33 -3.46 11.25
N PHE A 61 -0.45 -2.43 10.91
CA PHE A 61 -0.13 -1.04 11.24
C PHE A 61 -0.18 -0.81 12.75
N GLN A 62 -1.22 -1.33 13.43
CA GLN A 62 -1.35 -1.25 14.88
C GLN A 62 -0.18 -1.91 15.60
N GLU A 63 0.21 -3.10 15.16
CA GLU A 63 1.33 -3.85 15.74
C GLU A 63 2.67 -3.11 15.53
N VAL A 64 2.96 -2.67 14.31
CA VAL A 64 4.26 -2.04 13.98
C VAL A 64 4.44 -0.68 14.66
N PHE A 65 3.37 0.10 14.76
CA PHE A 65 3.42 1.45 15.34
C PHE A 65 3.01 1.51 16.80
N ASP A 66 2.68 0.37 17.42
CA ASP A 66 2.17 0.27 18.79
C ASP A 66 1.05 1.29 19.06
N CYS A 67 0.04 1.27 18.19
CA CYS A 67 -1.04 2.25 18.21
C CYS A 67 -2.41 1.58 18.19
N THR A 68 -3.41 2.28 18.74
CA THR A 68 -4.82 1.88 18.64
C THR A 68 -5.49 2.66 17.53
N LEU A 69 -6.09 1.96 16.56
CA LEU A 69 -6.91 2.60 15.55
C LEU A 69 -8.28 2.94 16.12
N VAL A 70 -8.74 4.15 15.82
CA VAL A 70 -10.06 4.63 16.19
C VAL A 70 -10.85 4.93 14.91
N CYS A 71 -11.99 4.28 14.75
CA CYS A 71 -12.95 4.68 13.72
C CYS A 71 -13.59 5.98 14.17
N SER A 72 -13.33 7.08 13.46
CA SER A 72 -14.10 8.32 13.67
C SER A 72 -15.37 8.23 12.82
N GLU A 73 -16.51 8.52 13.44
CA GLU A 73 -17.71 8.84 12.68
C GLU A 73 -17.50 10.23 12.05
N ASP A 74 -17.76 10.33 10.76
CA ASP A 74 -17.64 11.57 9.99
C ASP A 74 -18.48 12.67 10.66
N PRO A 75 -17.90 13.82 11.08
CA PRO A 75 -18.68 14.89 11.69
C PRO A 75 -19.63 15.62 10.72
N GLY A 76 -19.59 15.29 9.42
CA GLY A 76 -20.36 15.98 8.38
C GLY A 76 -19.76 17.31 7.94
#